data_AF-A0A920QMI4-F1
#
_entry.id   AF-A0A920QMI4-F1
#
_cell.length_a   1.000
_cell.length_b   1.000
_cell.length_c   1.000
_cell.angle_alpha   90.00
_cell.angle_beta   90.00
_cell.angle_gamma   90.00
#
_symmetry.space_group_name_H-M   'P 1'
#
loop_
_entity.id
_entity.type
_entity.pdbx_description
1 polymer ?
#
loop_
_entity_poly.entity_id
_entity_poly.type
_entity_poly.pdbx_seq_one_letter_code
_entity_poly.pdbx_strand_id
1 'polypeptide(L)'
;MSLGYLGSVKYIPVSLSVLLFFTFPFWVLIINYIIDREIPKLHKLFAFIAAFFGLALSLGPTWEVLELLGIVLVLCGSVASAGYIVAGSKAVQIIATPILLFYSNTLAVFLVGTVMFYSDTFSINHTILGWTGIGAICLLFTIGQFFLFAGTKHTGSAQASLILNVEPLISIVAAIILLGEQLAMPQYIGVALVITALFLAGDNPKRLFLRQKRQTGK
;
A
#
# COMPACT_ATOMS: atom_id res chain seq x y z
N MET A 1 6.74 -3.38 8.08
CA MET A 1 6.49 -3.13 6.64
C MET A 1 7.81 -2.91 5.90
N SER A 2 8.44 -1.74 6.02
CA SER A 2 9.55 -1.33 5.14
C SER A 2 10.76 -2.26 5.18
N LEU A 3 11.18 -2.72 6.37
CA LEU A 3 12.29 -3.68 6.50
C LEU A 3 12.02 -5.01 5.80
N GLY A 4 10.79 -5.52 5.87
CA GLY A 4 10.40 -6.77 5.21
C GLY A 4 10.35 -6.62 3.70
N TYR A 5 9.72 -5.55 3.21
CA TYR A 5 9.62 -5.27 1.78
C TYR A 5 11.00 -4.96 1.16
N LEU A 6 11.70 -3.95 1.66
CA LEU A 6 13.02 -3.56 1.14
C LEU A 6 14.10 -4.60 1.44
N GLY A 7 13.96 -5.40 2.50
CA GLY A 7 14.87 -6.52 2.75
C GLY A 7 14.70 -7.65 1.75
N SER A 8 13.47 -7.90 1.28
CA SER A 8 13.18 -9.00 0.34
C SER A 8 13.85 -8.83 -1.02
N VAL A 9 14.04 -7.59 -1.49
CA VAL A 9 14.60 -7.32 -2.83
C VAL A 9 16.06 -7.77 -2.97
N LYS A 10 16.74 -8.08 -1.86
CA LYS A 10 18.08 -8.69 -1.86
C LYS A 10 18.05 -10.18 -2.25
N TYR A 11 16.89 -10.82 -2.12
CA TYR A 11 16.73 -12.27 -2.18
C TYR A 11 15.76 -12.71 -3.30
N ILE A 12 14.86 -11.82 -3.74
CA ILE A 12 13.89 -12.08 -4.81
C ILE A 12 13.78 -10.87 -5.75
N PRO A 13 13.36 -11.06 -7.02
CA PRO A 13 13.18 -9.97 -7.97
C PRO A 13 12.22 -8.89 -7.46
N VAL A 14 12.52 -7.62 -7.77
CA VAL A 14 11.74 -6.46 -7.31
C VAL A 14 10.26 -6.58 -7.69
N SER A 15 9.94 -6.98 -8.92
CA SER A 15 8.56 -7.16 -9.39
C SER A 15 7.82 -8.25 -8.60
N LEU A 16 8.52 -9.31 -8.18
CA LEU A 16 7.96 -10.35 -7.31
C LEU A 16 7.76 -9.85 -5.87
N SER A 17 8.72 -9.09 -5.32
CA SER A 17 8.55 -8.41 -4.03
C SER A 17 7.34 -7.49 -4.03
N VAL A 18 7.15 -6.67 -5.07
CA VAL A 18 5.98 -5.79 -5.21
C VAL A 18 4.72 -6.64 -5.20
N LEU A 19 4.62 -7.65 -6.07
CA LEU A 19 3.42 -8.48 -6.16
C LEU A 19 3.05 -9.15 -4.83
N LEU A 20 4.03 -9.76 -4.16
CA LEU A 20 3.82 -10.41 -2.86
C LEU A 20 3.48 -9.41 -1.77
N PHE A 21 4.06 -8.21 -1.81
CA PHE A 21 3.75 -7.15 -0.87
C PHE A 21 2.29 -6.69 -1.01
N PHE A 22 1.80 -6.53 -2.24
CA PHE A 22 0.42 -6.18 -2.57
C PHE A 22 -0.60 -7.31 -2.30
N THR A 23 -0.21 -8.35 -1.54
CA THR A 23 -1.16 -9.23 -0.84
C THR A 23 -1.73 -8.58 0.43
N PHE A 24 -1.15 -7.47 0.92
CA PHE A 24 -1.64 -6.76 2.12
C PHE A 24 -3.14 -6.44 2.12
N PRO A 25 -3.82 -6.15 0.99
CA PRO A 25 -5.26 -5.90 1.01
C PRO A 25 -6.05 -7.12 1.49
N PHE A 26 -5.62 -8.35 1.18
CA PHE A 26 -6.25 -9.57 1.72
C PHE A 26 -6.05 -9.68 3.23
N TRP A 27 -4.86 -9.37 3.73
CA TRP A 27 -4.58 -9.31 5.16
C TRP A 27 -5.44 -8.25 5.87
N VAL A 28 -5.72 -7.11 5.23
CA VAL A 28 -6.65 -6.10 5.78
C VAL A 28 -8.05 -6.68 5.97
N LEU A 29 -8.56 -7.46 5.01
CA LEU A 29 -9.86 -8.11 5.14
C LEU A 29 -9.89 -9.10 6.32
N ILE A 30 -8.83 -9.91 6.45
CA ILE A 30 -8.71 -10.89 7.53
C ILE A 30 -8.66 -10.19 8.89
N ILE A 31 -7.86 -9.14 9.03
CA ILE A 31 -7.71 -8.39 10.28
C ILE A 31 -9.03 -7.71 10.67
N ASN A 32 -9.72 -7.05 9.72
CA ASN A 32 -11.03 -6.45 9.98
C ASN A 32 -12.07 -7.50 10.40
N TYR A 33 -12.05 -8.69 9.79
CA TYR A 33 -12.92 -9.79 10.20
C TYR A 33 -12.60 -10.27 11.63
N ILE A 34 -11.33 -10.36 12.02
CA ILE A 34 -10.92 -10.79 13.36
C ILE A 34 -11.33 -9.75 14.42
N ILE A 35 -11.09 -8.46 14.15
CA ILE A 35 -11.30 -7.37 15.12
C ILE A 35 -12.78 -6.98 15.20
N ASP A 36 -13.42 -6.73 14.05
CA ASP A 36 -14.77 -6.14 13.99
C ASP A 36 -15.85 -7.12 13.58
N ARG A 37 -15.48 -8.37 13.23
CA ARG A 37 -16.40 -9.37 12.64
C ARG A 37 -17.08 -8.86 11.36
N GLU A 38 -16.44 -7.92 10.66
CA GLU A 38 -16.91 -7.43 9.37
C GLU A 38 -16.71 -8.49 8.29
N ILE A 39 -17.81 -9.02 7.75
CA ILE A 39 -17.76 -9.97 6.65
C ILE A 39 -17.63 -9.20 5.33
N PRO A 40 -16.56 -9.41 4.55
CA PRO A 40 -16.44 -8.76 3.26
C PRO A 40 -17.54 -9.24 2.33
N LYS A 41 -18.20 -8.30 1.66
CA LYS A 41 -19.19 -8.64 0.64
C LYS A 41 -18.50 -9.33 -0.53
N LEU A 42 -19.19 -10.31 -1.14
CA LEU A 42 -18.69 -11.07 -2.30
C LEU A 42 -18.12 -10.19 -3.41
N HIS A 43 -18.80 -9.10 -3.75
CA HIS A 43 -18.31 -8.18 -4.79
C HIS A 43 -16.95 -7.55 -4.46
N LYS A 44 -16.68 -7.24 -3.18
CA LYS A 44 -15.36 -6.75 -2.75
C LYS A 44 -14.34 -7.86 -2.88
N LEU A 45 -14.64 -9.07 -2.40
CA LEU A 45 -13.72 -10.21 -2.54
C LEU A 45 -13.33 -10.47 -4.00
N PHE A 46 -14.30 -10.46 -4.92
CA PHE A 46 -14.03 -10.60 -6.35
C PHE A 46 -13.16 -9.47 -6.91
N ALA A 47 -13.40 -8.22 -6.50
CA ALA A 47 -12.57 -7.10 -6.92
C ALA A 47 -11.13 -7.19 -6.38
N PHE A 48 -10.93 -7.67 -5.15
CA PHE A 48 -9.58 -7.89 -4.61
C PHE A 48 -8.83 -8.97 -5.42
N ILE A 49 -9.49 -10.08 -5.72
CA ILE A 49 -8.91 -11.16 -6.53
C ILE A 49 -8.58 -10.65 -7.93
N ALA A 50 -9.51 -9.95 -8.58
CA ALA A 50 -9.30 -9.37 -9.90
C ALA A 50 -8.16 -8.34 -9.92
N ALA A 51 -8.09 -7.46 -8.92
CA ALA A 51 -7.00 -6.48 -8.79
C ALA A 51 -5.64 -7.18 -8.58
N PHE A 52 -5.59 -8.24 -7.77
CA PHE A 52 -4.35 -9.00 -7.56
C PHE A 52 -3.87 -9.70 -8.83
N PHE A 53 -4.76 -10.35 -9.58
CA PHE A 53 -4.43 -10.92 -10.88
C PHE A 53 -4.00 -9.86 -11.89
N GLY A 54 -4.69 -8.71 -11.92
CA GLY A 54 -4.31 -7.57 -12.75
C GLY A 54 -2.92 -7.06 -12.41
N LEU A 55 -2.58 -6.97 -11.12
CA LEU A 55 -1.25 -6.60 -10.65
C LEU A 55 -0.19 -7.59 -11.12
N ALA A 56 -0.44 -8.90 -10.97
CA ALA A 56 0.48 -9.94 -11.44
C ALA A 56 0.79 -9.82 -12.93
N LEU A 57 -0.24 -9.57 -13.75
CA LEU A 57 -0.08 -9.33 -15.19
C LEU A 57 0.67 -8.02 -15.49
N SER A 58 0.35 -6.94 -14.76
CA SER A 58 0.95 -5.62 -14.97
C SER A 58 2.44 -5.56 -14.59
N LEU A 59 2.82 -6.26 -13.52
CA LEU A 59 4.18 -6.28 -13.00
C LEU A 59 5.07 -7.28 -13.72
N GLY A 60 4.49 -8.34 -14.28
CA GLY A 60 5.23 -9.39 -15.00
C GLY A 60 6.42 -9.95 -14.22
N PRO A 61 6.21 -10.50 -13.00
CA PRO A 61 7.31 -10.98 -12.17
C PRO A 61 8.06 -12.13 -12.86
N THR A 62 9.39 -12.11 -12.72
CA THR A 62 10.23 -13.24 -13.10
C THR A 62 10.30 -14.25 -11.96
N TRP A 63 10.38 -15.53 -12.32
CA TRP A 63 10.39 -16.65 -11.37
C TRP A 63 11.77 -17.33 -11.30
N GLU A 64 12.82 -16.60 -11.67
CA GLU A 64 14.17 -17.15 -11.78
C GLU A 64 14.85 -17.33 -10.42
N VAL A 65 14.55 -16.46 -9.46
CA VAL A 65 15.13 -16.49 -8.11
C VAL A 65 14.00 -16.48 -7.08
N LEU A 66 13.79 -17.60 -6.40
CA LEU A 66 12.80 -17.77 -5.32
C LEU A 66 13.49 -18.22 -4.04
N GLU A 67 14.14 -17.30 -3.35
CA GLU A 67 14.64 -17.57 -2.01
C GLU A 67 13.53 -17.45 -0.96
N LEU A 68 13.38 -18.49 -0.14
CA LEU A 68 12.35 -18.55 0.91
C LEU A 68 12.46 -17.38 1.90
N LEU A 69 13.68 -16.96 2.23
CA LEU A 69 13.91 -15.84 3.14
C LEU A 69 13.30 -14.53 2.60
N GLY A 70 13.47 -14.25 1.30
CA GLY A 70 12.87 -13.09 0.64
C GLY A 70 11.33 -13.13 0.69
N ILE A 71 10.75 -14.30 0.42
CA ILE A 71 9.30 -14.53 0.47
C ILE A 71 8.76 -14.30 1.88
N VAL A 72 9.39 -14.87 2.90
CA VAL A 72 8.97 -14.69 4.31
C VAL A 72 9.08 -13.22 4.72
N LEU A 73 10.18 -12.55 4.36
CA LEU A 73 10.40 -11.13 4.66
C LEU A 73 9.30 -10.24 4.07
N VAL A 74 8.96 -10.42 2.79
CA VAL A 74 7.94 -9.61 2.14
C VAL A 74 6.53 -9.89 2.64
N LEU A 75 6.21 -11.16 2.96
CA LEU A 75 4.93 -11.53 3.54
C LEU A 75 4.77 -10.95 4.96
N CYS A 76 5.81 -11.01 5.80
CA CYS A 76 5.82 -10.30 7.08
C CYS A 76 5.66 -8.79 6.87
N GLY A 77 6.29 -8.25 5.83
CA GLY A 77 6.10 -6.87 5.37
C GLY A 77 4.62 -6.55 5.10
N SER A 78 3.95 -7.38 4.31
CA SER A 78 2.54 -7.22 3.91
C SER A 78 1.57 -7.29 5.09
N VAL A 79 1.78 -8.22 6.03
CA VAL A 79 0.96 -8.34 7.25
C VAL A 79 1.13 -7.10 8.13
N ALA A 80 2.38 -6.63 8.29
CA ALA A 80 2.65 -5.41 9.05
C ALA A 80 2.01 -4.18 8.40
N SER A 81 1.97 -4.09 7.06
CA SER A 81 1.26 -3.03 6.33
C SER A 81 -0.23 -3.06 6.56
N ALA A 82 -0.82 -4.26 6.50
CA ALA A 82 -2.24 -4.43 6.78
C ALA A 82 -2.58 -4.01 8.22
N GLY A 83 -1.77 -4.43 9.20
CA GLY A 83 -1.89 -4.00 10.58
C GLY A 83 -1.78 -2.47 10.73
N TYR A 84 -0.81 -1.86 10.05
CA TYR A 84 -0.63 -0.40 10.07
C TYR A 84 -1.83 0.36 9.50
N ILE A 85 -2.36 -0.08 8.35
CA ILE A 85 -3.52 0.54 7.70
C ILE A 85 -4.78 0.37 8.58
N VAL A 86 -5.02 -0.84 9.12
CA VAL A 86 -6.20 -1.08 9.96
C VAL A 86 -6.12 -0.32 11.27
N ALA A 87 -4.99 -0.39 11.98
CA ALA A 87 -4.79 0.32 13.23
C ALA A 87 -4.88 1.83 13.03
N GLY A 88 -4.22 2.36 11.99
CA GLY A 88 -4.28 3.78 11.67
C GLY A 88 -5.68 4.24 11.26
N SER A 89 -6.40 3.47 10.45
CA SER A 89 -7.79 3.76 10.05
C SER A 89 -8.75 3.82 11.25
N LYS A 90 -8.51 3.02 12.29
CA LYS A 90 -9.26 3.08 13.56
C LYS A 90 -8.83 4.26 14.41
N ALA A 91 -7.52 4.46 14.56
CA ALA A 91 -6.97 5.52 15.40
C ALA A 91 -7.37 6.92 14.92
N VAL A 92 -7.48 7.15 13.60
CA VAL A 92 -7.92 8.46 13.08
C VAL A 92 -9.38 8.80 13.39
N GLN A 93 -10.20 7.83 13.82
CA GLN A 93 -11.57 8.10 14.27
C GLN A 93 -11.61 8.72 15.68
N ILE A 94 -10.55 8.53 16.46
CA ILE A 94 -10.46 8.99 17.86
C ILE A 94 -9.41 10.08 18.07
N ILE A 95 -8.37 10.12 17.23
CA ILE A 95 -7.23 11.04 17.34
C ILE A 95 -7.12 11.85 16.04
N ALA A 96 -6.72 13.13 16.13
CA ALA A 96 -6.48 13.96 14.96
C ALA A 96 -5.36 13.36 14.09
N THR A 97 -5.56 13.35 12.76
CA THR A 97 -4.61 12.75 11.80
C THR A 97 -3.17 13.24 11.98
N PRO A 98 -2.88 14.56 12.13
CA PRO A 98 -1.50 15.03 12.33
C PRO A 98 -0.84 14.44 13.59
N ILE A 99 -1.60 14.27 14.67
CA ILE A 99 -1.09 13.72 15.94
C ILE A 99 -0.73 12.25 15.77
N LEU A 100 -1.60 11.47 15.11
CA LEU A 100 -1.32 10.07 14.79
C LEU A 100 -0.05 9.93 13.95
N LEU A 101 0.10 10.77 12.91
CA LEU A 101 1.29 10.76 12.05
C LEU A 101 2.56 11.13 12.82
N PHE A 102 2.48 12.14 13.70
CA PHE A 102 3.60 12.55 14.53
C PHE A 102 4.11 11.40 15.40
N TYR A 103 3.23 10.75 16.16
CA TYR A 103 3.63 9.63 17.02
C TYR A 103 4.12 8.41 16.23
N SER A 104 3.42 8.05 15.14
CA SER A 104 3.81 6.89 14.33
C SER A 104 5.16 7.08 13.64
N ASN A 105 5.44 8.26 13.07
CA ASN A 105 6.73 8.56 12.46
C ASN A 105 7.83 8.71 13.51
N THR A 106 7.55 9.29 14.68
CA THR A 106 8.53 9.37 15.78
C THR A 106 8.97 7.99 16.24
N LEU A 107 8.03 7.07 16.45
CA LEU A 107 8.34 5.67 16.78
C LEU A 107 9.14 4.99 15.66
N ALA A 108 8.79 5.25 14.40
CA ALA A 108 9.51 4.71 13.25
C ALA A 108 10.96 5.20 13.20
N VAL A 109 11.23 6.48 13.51
CA VAL A 109 12.59 7.03 13.58
C VAL A 109 13.42 6.30 14.64
N PHE A 110 12.88 6.01 15.83
CA PHE A 110 13.60 5.26 16.86
C PHE A 110 13.86 3.80 16.44
N LEU A 111 12.88 3.12 15.86
CA LEU A 111 13.02 1.72 15.45
C LEU A 111 13.98 1.57 14.25
N VAL A 112 13.84 2.39 13.21
CA VAL A 112 14.72 2.34 12.04
C VAL A 112 16.10 2.91 12.38
N GLY A 113 16.16 3.98 13.18
CA GLY A 113 17.41 4.58 13.63
C GLY A 113 18.28 3.62 14.44
N THR A 114 17.69 2.81 15.33
CA THR A 114 18.45 1.77 16.04
C THR A 114 18.99 0.71 15.09
N VAL A 115 18.20 0.21 14.14
CA VAL A 115 18.67 -0.73 13.12
C VAL A 115 19.83 -0.13 12.31
N MET A 116 19.69 1.11 11.83
CA MET A 116 20.73 1.79 11.05
C MET A 116 22.02 2.02 11.85
N PHE A 117 21.91 2.28 13.15
CA PHE A 117 23.06 2.44 14.04
C PHE A 117 23.86 1.14 14.19
N TYR A 118 23.18 -0.01 14.25
CA TYR A 118 23.86 -1.31 14.34
C TYR A 118 24.32 -1.88 13.00
N SER A 119 23.73 -1.45 11.88
CA SER A 119 24.05 -1.99 10.55
C SER A 119 25.16 -1.25 9.82
N ASP A 120 25.75 -0.20 10.41
CA ASP A 120 26.82 0.65 9.84
C ASP A 120 26.54 1.20 8.42
N THR A 121 25.27 1.18 8.02
CA THR A 121 24.78 1.63 6.71
C THR A 121 24.44 3.12 6.68
N PHE A 122 24.62 3.83 7.80
CA PHE A 122 24.31 5.26 7.90
C PHE A 122 25.49 6.09 7.35
N SER A 123 25.27 6.78 6.24
CA SER A 123 26.23 7.72 5.66
C SER A 123 25.65 9.13 5.68
N ILE A 124 26.45 10.09 6.15
CA ILE A 124 26.13 11.53 6.09
C ILE A 124 26.68 12.16 4.81
N ASN A 125 27.61 11.46 4.14
CA ASN A 125 28.31 11.95 2.96
C ASN A 125 27.45 11.78 1.70
N HIS A 126 26.40 12.59 1.58
CA HIS A 126 25.58 12.70 0.40
C HIS A 126 25.81 14.05 -0.31
N THR A 127 25.66 14.06 -1.63
CA THR A 127 25.68 15.28 -2.44
C THR A 127 24.49 16.17 -2.10
N ILE A 128 24.54 17.45 -2.48
CA ILE A 128 23.39 18.37 -2.36
C ILE A 128 22.16 17.77 -3.04
N LEU A 129 22.33 17.20 -4.24
CA LEU A 129 21.26 16.48 -4.94
C LEU A 129 20.71 15.30 -4.12
N GLY A 130 21.57 14.50 -3.49
CA GLY A 130 21.16 13.42 -2.60
C GLY A 130 20.29 13.91 -1.44
N TRP A 131 20.71 14.98 -0.75
CA TRP A 131 19.93 15.57 0.33
C TRP A 131 18.59 16.16 -0.13
N THR A 132 18.58 16.82 -1.29
CA THR A 132 17.31 17.33 -1.86
C THR A 132 16.36 16.20 -2.22
N GLY A 133 16.86 15.08 -2.74
CA GLY A 133 16.04 13.89 -3.03
C GLY A 133 15.46 13.26 -1.77
N ILE A 134 16.27 13.11 -0.72
CA ILE A 134 15.80 12.62 0.59
C ILE A 134 14.71 13.53 1.15
N GLY A 135 14.95 14.85 1.14
CA GLY A 135 13.97 15.84 1.61
C GLY A 135 12.65 15.78 0.83
N ALA A 136 12.72 15.66 -0.50
CA ALA A 136 11.55 15.54 -1.35
C ALA A 136 10.74 14.26 -1.06
N ILE A 137 11.41 13.11 -0.93
CA ILE A 137 10.76 11.83 -0.61
C ILE A 137 10.08 11.90 0.76
N CYS A 138 10.76 12.42 1.79
CA CYS A 138 10.19 12.57 3.13
C CYS A 138 8.93 13.46 3.12
N LEU A 139 8.97 14.58 2.40
CA LEU A 139 7.84 15.50 2.29
C LEU A 139 6.66 14.85 1.57
N LEU A 140 6.89 14.26 0.40
CA LEU A 140 5.85 13.59 -0.39
C LEU A 140 5.25 12.41 0.36
N PHE A 141 6.07 11.62 1.05
CA PHE A 141 5.63 10.51 1.89
C PHE A 141 4.71 11.00 3.02
N THR A 142 5.09 12.09 3.70
CA THR A 142 4.28 12.66 4.77
C THR A 142 2.91 13.15 4.27
N ILE A 143 2.90 13.82 3.11
CA ILE A 143 1.67 14.28 2.45
C ILE A 143 0.79 13.09 2.05
N GLY A 144 1.39 12.07 1.43
CA GLY A 144 0.68 10.85 1.02
C GLY A 144 0.08 10.10 2.20
N GLN A 145 0.84 9.96 3.29
CA GLN A 145 0.37 9.32 4.53
C GLN A 145 -0.77 10.11 5.18
N PHE A 146 -0.70 11.44 5.16
CA PHE A 146 -1.80 12.29 5.61
C PHE A 146 -3.07 12.06 4.80
N PHE A 147 -2.99 12.07 3.47
CA PHE A 147 -4.16 11.83 2.62
C PHE A 147 -4.70 10.41 2.74
N LEU A 148 -3.83 9.40 2.87
CA LEU A 148 -4.23 8.02 3.10
C LEU A 148 -5.12 7.94 4.34
N PHE A 149 -4.64 8.43 5.49
CA PHE A 149 -5.39 8.32 6.73
C PHE A 149 -6.58 9.27 6.81
N ALA A 150 -6.49 10.48 6.26
CA ALA A 150 -7.65 11.36 6.12
C ALA A 150 -8.75 10.69 5.26
N GLY A 151 -8.38 10.04 4.15
CA GLY A 151 -9.30 9.30 3.29
C GLY A 151 -9.92 8.09 3.98
N THR A 152 -9.13 7.35 4.77
CA THR A 152 -9.63 6.16 5.50
C THR A 152 -10.76 6.49 6.48
N LYS A 153 -10.88 7.74 6.95
CA LYS A 153 -12.02 8.19 7.77
C LYS A 153 -13.36 7.99 7.08
N HIS A 154 -13.38 8.10 5.76
CA HIS A 154 -14.59 8.06 4.94
C HIS A 154 -14.79 6.71 4.25
N THR A 155 -13.70 6.01 3.88
CA THR A 155 -13.77 4.77 3.09
C THR A 155 -13.57 3.50 3.93
N GLY A 156 -12.98 3.62 5.12
CA GLY A 156 -12.50 2.49 5.91
C GLY A 156 -11.21 1.85 5.34
N SER A 157 -10.60 0.99 6.15
CA SER A 157 -9.31 0.34 5.84
C SER A 157 -9.37 -0.59 4.61
N ALA A 158 -10.46 -1.34 4.42
CA ALA A 158 -10.60 -2.28 3.32
C ALA A 158 -10.70 -1.59 1.94
N GLN A 159 -11.49 -0.52 1.82
CA GLN A 159 -11.54 0.22 0.54
C GLN A 159 -10.24 0.98 0.30
N ALA A 160 -9.67 1.59 1.34
CA ALA A 160 -8.40 2.29 1.23
C ALA A 160 -7.27 1.35 0.78
N SER A 161 -7.18 0.15 1.35
CA SER A 161 -6.15 -0.84 0.98
C SER A 161 -6.30 -1.31 -0.46
N LEU A 162 -7.53 -1.44 -0.97
CA LEU A 162 -7.74 -1.76 -2.37
C LEU A 162 -7.32 -0.61 -3.28
N ILE A 163 -7.68 0.64 -2.95
CA ILE A 163 -7.27 1.83 -3.72
C ILE A 163 -5.75 1.95 -3.80
N LEU A 164 -5.01 1.54 -2.77
CA LEU A 164 -3.56 1.52 -2.80
C LEU A 164 -2.97 0.59 -3.87
N ASN A 165 -3.73 -0.38 -4.41
CA ASN A 165 -3.29 -1.14 -5.60
C ASN A 165 -3.13 -0.28 -6.87
N VAL A 166 -3.53 1.00 -6.83
CA VAL A 166 -3.21 1.98 -7.89
C VAL A 166 -1.74 2.39 -7.85
N GLU A 167 -1.06 2.28 -6.71
CA GLU A 167 0.33 2.72 -6.56
C GLU A 167 1.29 2.05 -7.56
N PRO A 168 1.26 0.73 -7.79
CA PRO A 168 2.04 0.08 -8.84
C PRO A 168 1.72 0.59 -10.24
N LEU A 169 0.47 0.94 -10.52
CA LEU A 169 0.05 1.48 -11.82
C LEU A 169 0.63 2.88 -12.04
N ILE A 170 0.64 3.72 -11.00
CA ILE A 170 1.28 5.04 -11.07
C ILE A 170 2.78 4.87 -11.32
N SER A 171 3.43 3.91 -10.66
CA SER A 171 4.85 3.60 -10.88
C SER A 171 5.12 3.14 -12.32
N ILE A 172 4.25 2.29 -12.88
CA ILE A 172 4.35 1.86 -14.29
C ILE A 172 4.20 3.06 -15.23
N VAL A 173 3.22 3.94 -15.01
CA VAL A 173 3.02 5.14 -15.83
C VAL A 173 4.22 6.08 -15.73
N ALA A 174 4.76 6.26 -14.52
CA ALA A 174 5.97 7.05 -14.31
C ALA A 174 7.17 6.44 -15.03
N ALA A 175 7.33 5.12 -15.04
CA ALA A 175 8.40 4.45 -15.76
C ALA A 175 8.30 4.66 -17.28
N ILE A 176 7.09 4.58 -17.85
CA ILE A 176 6.88 4.88 -19.27
C ILE A 176 7.26 6.33 -19.59
N ILE A 177 6.80 7.30 -18.78
CA ILE A 177 7.00 8.73 -19.06
C ILE A 177 8.43 9.18 -18.80
N LEU A 178 9.03 8.74 -17.69
CA LEU A 178 10.34 9.22 -17.23
C LEU A 178 11.50 8.39 -17.78
N LEU A 179 11.32 7.09 -17.95
CA LEU A 179 12.37 6.15 -18.39
C LEU A 179 12.19 5.71 -19.85
N GLY A 180 11.03 5.96 -20.47
CA GLY A 180 10.75 5.53 -21.84
C GLY A 180 10.52 4.03 -21.97
N GLU A 181 10.14 3.34 -20.89
CA GLU A 181 9.88 1.90 -20.91
C GLU A 181 8.67 1.56 -21.77
N GLN A 182 8.78 0.45 -22.51
CA GLN A 182 7.67 -0.09 -23.30
C GLN A 182 7.08 -1.30 -22.58
N LEU A 183 5.75 -1.32 -22.49
CA LEU A 183 5.04 -2.43 -21.89
C LEU A 183 4.76 -3.54 -22.90
N ALA A 184 4.85 -4.78 -22.43
CA ALA A 184 4.35 -5.94 -23.16
C ALA A 184 2.81 -5.98 -23.11
N MET A 185 2.20 -6.64 -24.10
CA MET A 185 0.73 -6.75 -24.20
C MET A 185 0.03 -7.26 -22.92
N PRO A 186 0.56 -8.26 -22.18
CA PRO A 186 -0.05 -8.70 -20.93
C PRO A 186 -0.10 -7.61 -19.85
N GLN A 187 0.86 -6.69 -19.84
CA GLN A 187 0.94 -5.64 -18.82
C GLN A 187 -0.18 -4.61 -19.00
N TYR A 188 -0.49 -4.24 -20.24
CA TYR A 188 -1.65 -3.38 -20.55
C TYR A 188 -2.97 -3.99 -20.10
N ILE A 189 -3.15 -5.31 -20.33
CA ILE A 189 -4.33 -6.05 -19.89
C ILE A 189 -4.40 -6.05 -18.35
N GLY A 190 -3.28 -6.26 -17.68
CA GLY A 190 -3.17 -6.17 -16.23
C GLY A 190 -3.60 -4.82 -15.68
N VAL A 191 -3.09 -3.73 -16.24
CA VAL A 191 -3.46 -2.35 -15.86
C VAL A 191 -4.97 -2.13 -16.02
N ALA A 192 -5.55 -2.51 -17.16
CA ALA A 192 -6.99 -2.39 -17.41
C ALA A 192 -7.82 -3.20 -16.40
N LEU A 193 -7.37 -4.41 -16.05
CA LEU A 193 -8.03 -5.27 -15.07
C LEU A 193 -8.01 -4.66 -13.66
N VAL A 194 -6.88 -4.11 -13.21
CA VAL A 194 -6.79 -3.43 -11.91
C VAL A 194 -7.76 -2.24 -11.87
N ILE A 195 -7.75 -1.39 -12.89
CA ILE A 195 -8.65 -0.22 -12.97
C ILE A 195 -10.12 -0.67 -12.88
N THR A 196 -10.49 -1.69 -13.66
CA THR A 196 -11.86 -2.24 -13.65
C THR A 196 -12.25 -2.78 -12.28
N ALA A 197 -11.35 -3.52 -11.63
CA ALA A 197 -11.58 -4.06 -10.30
C ALA A 197 -11.83 -2.96 -9.26
N LEU A 198 -11.10 -1.85 -9.33
CA LEU A 198 -11.28 -0.70 -8.44
C LEU A 198 -12.66 -0.04 -8.62
N PHE A 199 -13.10 0.13 -9.86
CA PHE A 199 -14.45 0.66 -10.14
C PHE A 199 -15.55 -0.28 -9.63
N LEU A 200 -15.37 -1.60 -9.77
CA LEU A 200 -16.33 -2.60 -9.27
C LEU A 200 -16.37 -2.68 -7.74
N ALA A 201 -15.24 -2.45 -7.06
CA ALA A 201 -15.19 -2.42 -5.61
C ALA A 201 -15.81 -1.16 -5.01
N GLY A 202 -15.77 -0.04 -5.73
CA GLY A 202 -16.32 1.23 -5.30
C GLY A 202 -17.77 1.08 -4.85
N ASP A 203 -18.04 1.37 -3.57
CA ASP A 203 -19.41 1.42 -3.09
C ASP A 203 -20.11 2.59 -3.82
N ASN A 204 -21.10 2.25 -4.65
CA ASN A 204 -21.83 3.15 -5.54
C ASN A 204 -22.12 4.51 -4.84
N PRO A 205 -21.69 5.68 -5.35
CA PRO A 205 -21.84 6.97 -4.67
C PRO A 205 -23.29 7.30 -4.31
N LYS A 206 -24.25 6.76 -5.06
CA LYS A 206 -25.69 6.80 -4.73
C LYS A 206 -26.02 6.18 -3.37
N ARG A 207 -25.35 5.10 -2.95
CA ARG A 207 -25.56 4.43 -1.65
C ARG A 207 -25.03 5.25 -0.47
N LEU A 208 -23.94 6.00 -0.66
CA LEU A 208 -23.38 6.93 0.33
C LEU A 208 -24.30 8.14 0.53
N PHE A 209 -24.77 8.73 -0.57
CA PHE A 209 -25.79 9.79 -0.54
C PHE A 209 -27.10 9.32 0.12
N LEU A 210 -27.57 8.11 -0.18
CA LEU A 210 -28.78 7.55 0.43
C LEU A 210 -28.60 7.20 1.92
N ARG A 211 -27.39 6.81 2.36
CA ARG A 211 -27.07 6.59 3.79
C ARG A 211 -27.01 7.90 4.56
N GLN A 212 -26.40 8.95 4.00
CA GLN A 212 -26.42 10.28 4.60
C GLN A 212 -27.84 10.81 4.71
N LYS A 213 -28.67 10.67 3.66
CA LYS A 213 -30.08 11.10 3.68
C LYS A 213 -30.93 10.36 4.72
N ARG A 214 -30.64 9.07 4.96
CA ARG A 214 -31.28 8.28 6.04
C ARG A 214 -30.83 8.69 7.44
N GLN A 215 -29.61 9.18 7.62
CA GLN A 215 -29.10 9.65 8.91
C GLN A 215 -29.47 11.11 9.21
N THR A 216 -29.74 11.94 8.19
CA THR A 216 -30.16 13.35 8.37
C THR A 216 -31.67 13.57 8.46
N GLY A 217 -32.48 12.51 8.48
CA GLY A 217 -33.90 12.61 8.84
C GLY A 217 -34.66 13.70 8.07
N LYS A 218 -34.48 13.75 6.74
CA LYS A 218 -35.33 14.52 5.82
C LYS A 218 -35.77 13.64 4.66
#